data_AF-A0AAV1KMM0-F1
#
_entry.id   AF-A0AAV1KMM0-F1
#
_cell.length_a   1.000
_cell.length_b   1.000
_cell.length_c   1.000
_cell.angle_alpha   90.00
_cell.angle_beta   90.00
_cell.angle_gamma   90.00
#
_symmetry.space_group_name_H-M   'P 1'
#
loop_
_entity.id
_entity.type
_entity.pdbx_description
1 polymer ?
#
loop_
_entity_poly.entity_id
_entity_poly.type
_entity_poly.pdbx_seq_one_letter_code
_entity_poly.pdbx_strand_id
1 'polypeptide(L)'
;MDDTESTTTSADENTGNLCDNPTRDTLAEGLLGLLKPTVDQLDDRVRATRISQLELKQQIDSLNEELLKVREALNNHPDLDPYVKKLIACKHKVTVVLNVLQASQDRLNEIRRMINKDKPTQASILSEPAIKPEQSTSGVISDQGTEDSFLLIDALEKDLQYLKNKNPTFCLEVGSGSGVVITAFSMAFPTTICFSTDINYKACDMTKSTAINNNISVETVNMDLASSFIGNKFDIIIFNPPYVVTESKECGGCDITASWAGGVKGREITDRLLDMIPKILTDEGIFYLLLIEENIPNEVITIMLKYGYKSEIVMRRRVRNEDQLVLKFYKN
;
A
#
# COMPACT_ATOMS: atom_id res chain seq x y z
N MET A 1 -43.91 -43.68 -38.21
CA MET A 1 -42.87 -44.63 -37.79
C MET A 1 -41.66 -44.24 -38.60
N ASP A 2 -40.88 -43.26 -38.18
CA ASP A 2 -39.81 -43.28 -37.15
C ASP A 2 -38.63 -42.65 -37.93
N ASP A 3 -37.67 -41.88 -37.43
CA ASP A 3 -37.38 -41.16 -36.21
C ASP A 3 -36.04 -40.45 -36.53
N THR A 4 -35.75 -39.29 -35.91
CA THR A 4 -34.39 -38.81 -35.52
C THR A 4 -33.32 -38.54 -36.62
N GLU A 5 -32.34 -37.64 -36.51
CA GLU A 5 -31.88 -36.66 -35.52
C GLU A 5 -30.86 -35.72 -36.21
N SER A 6 -30.79 -34.49 -35.70
CA SER A 6 -29.64 -33.56 -35.54
C SER A 6 -28.27 -33.88 -36.20
N THR A 7 -27.61 -32.86 -36.78
CA THR A 7 -26.24 -32.46 -36.39
C THR A 7 -25.90 -31.05 -36.94
N THR A 8 -25.30 -30.28 -36.04
CA THR A 8 -24.73 -28.92 -36.09
C THR A 8 -23.53 -28.70 -37.01
N THR A 9 -23.42 -27.50 -37.60
CA THR A 9 -22.21 -26.69 -37.91
C THR A 9 -22.71 -25.38 -38.56
N SER A 10 -22.15 -24.18 -38.46
CA SER A 10 -20.91 -23.62 -37.94
C SER A 10 -21.08 -22.09 -37.83
N ALA A 11 -20.16 -21.46 -37.10
CA ALA A 11 -20.06 -20.04 -36.82
C ALA A 11 -20.05 -19.09 -38.05
N ASP A 12 -20.22 -17.81 -37.70
CA ASP A 12 -19.89 -16.59 -38.43
C ASP A 12 -21.02 -15.86 -39.15
N GLU A 13 -20.89 -14.52 -39.09
CA GLU A 13 -21.79 -13.47 -39.58
C GLU A 13 -22.92 -13.05 -38.62
N ASN A 14 -22.61 -12.17 -37.66
CA ASN A 14 -23.05 -10.76 -37.77
C ASN A 14 -22.56 -9.83 -36.63
N THR A 15 -21.30 -9.92 -36.19
CA THR A 15 -20.69 -8.94 -35.25
C THR A 15 -20.12 -7.70 -35.95
N GLY A 16 -20.54 -7.43 -37.19
CA GLY A 16 -19.94 -6.42 -38.07
C GLY A 16 -20.70 -5.11 -38.24
N ASN A 17 -21.71 -4.79 -37.40
CA ASN A 17 -22.51 -3.56 -37.60
C ASN A 17 -23.02 -2.90 -36.31
N LEU A 18 -22.21 -2.88 -35.25
CA LEU A 18 -22.56 -2.19 -33.98
C LEU A 18 -21.95 -0.78 -33.84
N CYS A 19 -21.30 -0.26 -34.89
CA CYS A 19 -20.59 1.01 -34.81
C CYS A 19 -21.41 2.23 -35.24
N ASP A 20 -22.48 2.07 -36.01
CA ASP A 20 -23.26 3.17 -36.58
C ASP A 20 -24.73 3.16 -36.11
N ASN A 21 -24.96 3.15 -34.79
CA ASN A 21 -26.31 3.33 -34.26
C ASN A 21 -26.51 4.79 -33.80
N PRO A 22 -27.17 5.66 -34.61
CA PRO A 22 -27.35 7.08 -34.30
C PRO A 22 -28.16 7.29 -33.01
N THR A 23 -28.97 6.31 -32.61
CA THR A 23 -29.71 6.36 -31.35
C THR A 23 -28.77 6.20 -30.15
N ARG A 24 -27.69 5.42 -30.26
CA ARG A 24 -26.69 5.26 -29.19
C ARG A 24 -25.86 6.52 -29.00
N ASP A 25 -25.48 7.19 -30.08
CA ASP A 25 -24.71 8.44 -30.00
C ASP A 25 -25.57 9.58 -29.44
N THR A 26 -26.86 9.64 -29.82
CA THR A 26 -27.81 10.60 -29.23
C THR A 26 -28.01 10.34 -27.73
N LEU A 27 -28.10 9.07 -27.32
CA LEU A 27 -28.23 8.70 -25.91
C LEU A 27 -26.94 9.01 -25.12
N ALA A 28 -25.78 8.75 -25.72
CA ALA A 28 -24.47 9.04 -25.15
C ALA A 28 -24.24 10.54 -25.02
N GLU A 29 -24.62 11.35 -26.00
CA GLU A 29 -24.61 12.81 -25.91
C GLU A 29 -25.56 13.33 -24.83
N GLY A 30 -26.76 12.76 -24.71
CA GLY A 30 -27.70 13.09 -23.64
C GLY A 30 -27.14 12.77 -22.25
N LEU A 31 -26.51 11.61 -22.09
CA LEU A 31 -25.87 11.18 -20.84
C LEU A 31 -24.64 12.03 -20.50
N LEU A 32 -23.80 12.34 -21.50
CA LEU A 32 -22.67 13.26 -21.34
C LEU A 32 -23.15 14.65 -20.99
N GLY A 33 -24.21 15.17 -21.63
CA GLY A 33 -24.78 16.47 -21.31
C GLY A 33 -25.28 16.56 -19.87
N LEU A 34 -25.84 15.46 -19.35
CA LEU A 34 -26.31 15.37 -17.96
C LEU A 34 -25.16 15.28 -16.95
N LEU A 35 -24.07 14.58 -17.28
CA LEU A 35 -22.93 14.36 -16.39
C LEU A 35 -21.86 15.46 -16.46
N LYS A 36 -21.73 16.15 -17.60
CA LYS A 36 -20.74 17.20 -17.87
C LYS A 36 -20.66 18.28 -16.80
N PRO A 37 -21.76 18.90 -16.33
CA PRO A 37 -21.66 19.94 -15.29
C PRO A 37 -21.10 19.39 -13.97
N THR A 38 -21.35 18.12 -13.64
CA THR A 38 -20.80 17.49 -12.43
C THR A 38 -19.32 17.17 -12.60
N VAL A 39 -18.92 16.70 -13.78
CA VAL A 39 -17.51 16.43 -14.13
C VAL A 39 -16.69 17.72 -14.12
N ASP A 40 -17.19 18.78 -14.73
CA ASP A 40 -16.52 20.09 -14.76
C ASP A 40 -16.35 20.66 -13.34
N GLN A 41 -17.39 20.53 -12.51
CA GLN A 41 -17.36 20.98 -11.11
C GLN A 41 -16.37 20.16 -10.25
N LEU A 42 -16.22 18.86 -10.54
CA LEU A 42 -15.22 18.01 -9.90
C LEU A 42 -13.80 18.41 -10.35
N ASP A 43 -13.59 18.63 -11.66
CA ASP A 43 -12.30 19.06 -12.22
C ASP A 43 -11.83 20.39 -11.63
N ASP A 44 -12.74 21.36 -11.46
CA ASP A 44 -12.43 22.64 -10.83
C ASP A 44 -12.08 22.49 -9.34
N ARG A 45 -12.78 21.62 -8.60
CA ARG A 45 -12.44 21.31 -7.20
C ARG A 45 -11.09 20.64 -7.07
N VAL A 46 -10.77 19.70 -7.94
CA VAL A 46 -9.45 19.03 -7.97
C VAL A 46 -8.36 20.05 -8.26
N ARG A 47 -8.57 20.94 -9.24
CA ARG A 47 -7.62 22.01 -9.58
C ARG A 47 -7.40 22.97 -8.41
N ALA A 48 -8.47 23.42 -7.76
CA ALA A 48 -8.39 24.30 -6.60
C ALA A 48 -7.65 23.65 -5.43
N THR A 49 -7.92 22.36 -5.19
CA THR A 49 -7.22 21.58 -4.16
C THR A 49 -5.73 21.48 -4.47
N ARG A 50 -5.36 21.18 -5.72
CA ARG A 50 -3.96 21.10 -6.15
C ARG A 50 -3.21 22.42 -5.96
N ILE A 51 -3.83 23.55 -6.28
CA ILE A 51 -3.24 24.88 -6.06
C ILE A 51 -3.01 25.11 -4.57
N SER A 52 -4.03 24.85 -3.74
CA SER A 52 -3.94 25.00 -2.28
C SER A 52 -2.82 24.13 -1.69
N GLN A 53 -2.60 22.92 -2.23
CA GLN A 53 -1.50 22.06 -1.79
C GLN A 53 -0.12 22.56 -2.20
N LEU A 54 0.02 23.14 -3.39
CA LEU A 54 1.28 23.75 -3.83
C LEU A 54 1.62 24.96 -2.97
N GLU A 55 0.64 25.79 -2.64
CA GLU A 55 0.80 26.94 -1.74
C GLU A 55 1.19 26.49 -0.33
N LEU A 56 0.50 25.47 0.21
CA LEU A 56 0.84 24.91 1.52
C LEU A 56 2.25 24.33 1.53
N LYS A 57 2.65 23.62 0.48
CA LYS A 57 4.01 23.08 0.35
C LYS A 57 5.05 24.20 0.37
N GLN A 58 4.84 25.27 -0.40
CA GLN A 58 5.74 26.44 -0.39
C GLN A 58 5.83 27.08 0.99
N GLN A 59 4.70 27.19 1.72
CA GLN A 59 4.71 27.72 3.08
C GLN A 59 5.48 26.81 4.04
N ILE A 60 5.34 25.49 3.93
CA ILE A 60 6.09 24.53 4.74
C ILE A 60 7.59 24.62 4.45
N ASP A 61 7.97 24.69 3.17
CA ASP A 61 9.37 24.81 2.76
C ASP A 61 9.98 26.12 3.29
N SER A 62 9.25 27.24 3.18
CA SER A 62 9.66 28.53 3.74
C SER A 62 9.80 28.49 5.28
N LEU A 63 8.85 27.88 5.97
CA LEU A 63 8.89 27.73 7.42
C LEU A 63 10.07 26.84 7.86
N ASN A 64 10.38 25.80 7.08
CA ASN A 64 11.51 24.92 7.35
C ASN A 64 12.85 25.66 7.18
N GLU A 65 12.98 26.53 6.17
CA GLU A 65 14.15 27.41 6.03
C GLU A 65 14.29 28.40 7.20
N GLU A 66 13.19 29.03 7.63
CA GLU A 66 13.20 29.91 8.80
C GLU A 66 13.58 29.14 10.07
N LEU A 67 13.05 27.93 10.26
CA LEU A 67 13.38 27.11 11.42
C LEU A 67 14.82 26.59 11.40
N LEU A 68 15.40 26.36 10.22
CA LEU A 68 16.83 26.09 10.07
C LEU A 68 17.67 27.29 10.50
N LYS A 69 17.31 28.51 10.05
CA LYS A 69 17.98 29.76 10.47
C LYS A 69 17.85 30.00 11.98
N VAL A 70 16.66 29.72 12.54
CA VAL A 70 16.38 29.79 13.97
C VAL A 70 17.20 28.74 14.72
N ARG A 71 17.28 27.49 14.25
CA ARG A 71 18.09 26.41 14.82
C ARG A 71 19.58 26.74 14.80
N GLU A 72 20.09 27.30 13.70
CA GLU A 72 21.48 27.76 13.60
C GLU A 72 21.74 28.93 14.56
N ALA A 73 20.79 29.85 14.72
CA ALA A 73 20.86 30.95 15.68
C ALA A 73 20.71 30.51 17.15
N LEU A 74 20.04 29.38 17.40
CA LEU A 74 19.72 28.84 18.73
C LEU A 74 20.61 27.68 19.16
N ASN A 75 21.82 27.58 18.60
CA ASN A 75 22.84 26.60 19.00
C ASN A 75 23.36 26.79 20.47
N ASN A 76 22.55 27.36 21.37
CA ASN A 76 22.81 27.53 22.81
C ASN A 76 21.55 27.45 23.72
N HIS A 77 20.41 26.86 23.32
CA HIS A 77 19.32 26.63 24.29
C HIS A 77 18.47 25.35 24.08
N PRO A 78 18.25 24.53 25.14
CA PRO A 78 17.58 23.22 25.06
C PRO A 78 16.04 23.23 24.97
N ASP A 79 15.39 24.38 24.73
CA ASP A 79 13.93 24.51 24.91
C ASP A 79 13.10 24.39 23.61
N LEU A 80 13.73 24.14 22.47
CA LEU A 80 13.06 24.08 21.14
C LEU A 80 12.94 22.69 20.53
N ASP A 81 13.64 21.69 21.08
CA ASP A 81 13.54 20.30 20.65
C ASP A 81 12.09 19.76 20.59
N PRO A 82 11.18 20.12 21.52
CA PRO A 82 9.78 19.69 21.43
C PRO A 82 9.06 20.24 20.19
N TYR A 83 9.37 21.46 19.77
CA TYR A 83 8.77 22.10 18.60
C TYR A 83 9.35 21.54 17.30
N VAL A 84 10.66 21.27 17.27
CA VAL A 84 11.31 20.58 16.14
C VAL A 84 10.72 19.19 15.94
N LYS A 85 10.51 18.42 17.02
CA LYS A 85 9.85 17.09 16.94
C LYS A 85 8.41 17.19 16.41
N LYS A 86 7.63 18.16 16.88
CA LYS A 86 6.27 18.41 16.36
C LYS A 86 6.28 18.77 14.88
N LEU A 87 7.24 19.58 14.45
CA LEU A 87 7.38 19.96 13.04
C LEU A 87 7.74 18.76 12.16
N ILE A 88 8.67 17.91 12.60
CA ILE A 88 9.04 16.67 11.90
C ILE A 88 7.83 15.74 11.79
N ALA A 89 7.06 15.55 12.87
CA ALA A 89 5.84 14.75 12.84
C ALA A 89 4.78 15.35 11.89
N CYS A 90 4.62 16.67 11.88
CA CYS A 90 3.72 17.36 10.96
C CYS A 90 4.15 17.20 9.50
N LYS A 91 5.45 17.34 9.23
CA LYS A 91 6.04 17.09 7.90
C LYS A 91 5.74 15.67 7.44
N HIS A 92 5.97 14.65 8.27
CA HIS A 92 5.64 13.27 7.90
C HIS A 92 4.15 13.08 7.63
N LYS A 93 3.25 13.64 8.46
CA LYS A 93 1.80 13.61 8.21
C LYS A 93 1.44 14.20 6.84
N VAL A 94 2.02 15.36 6.51
CA VAL A 94 1.79 16.02 5.21
C VAL A 94 2.34 15.17 4.07
N THR A 95 3.54 14.58 4.22
CA THR A 95 4.12 13.67 3.23
C THR A 95 3.20 12.47 2.98
N VAL A 96 2.72 11.79 4.02
CA VAL A 96 1.79 10.65 3.90
C VAL A 96 0.52 11.06 3.16
N VAL A 97 -0.08 12.20 3.51
CA VAL A 97 -1.28 12.71 2.82
C VAL A 97 -1.00 13.03 1.35
N LEU A 98 0.13 13.68 1.05
CA LEU A 98 0.56 13.96 -0.32
C LEU A 98 0.72 12.67 -1.13
N ASN A 99 1.23 11.60 -0.51
CA ASN A 99 1.41 10.31 -1.15
C ASN A 99 0.08 9.63 -1.46
N VAL A 100 -0.85 9.59 -0.50
CA VAL A 100 -2.19 9.04 -0.71
C VAL A 100 -2.92 9.77 -1.85
N LEU A 101 -2.75 11.08 -1.92
CA LEU A 101 -3.35 11.90 -2.97
C LEU A 101 -2.68 11.69 -4.33
N GLN A 102 -1.35 11.55 -4.35
CA GLN A 102 -0.61 11.23 -5.57
C GLN A 102 -1.03 9.85 -6.11
N ALA A 103 -1.10 8.83 -5.27
CA ALA A 103 -1.61 7.50 -5.61
C ALA A 103 -3.02 7.56 -6.19
N SER A 104 -3.89 8.35 -5.56
CA SER A 104 -5.28 8.53 -6.01
C SER A 104 -5.34 9.25 -7.36
N GLN A 105 -4.48 10.25 -7.57
CA GLN A 105 -4.37 10.99 -8.83
C GLN A 105 -3.84 10.12 -9.97
N ASP A 106 -2.89 9.24 -9.70
CA ASP A 106 -2.31 8.34 -10.70
C ASP A 106 -3.31 7.28 -11.14
N ARG A 107 -4.07 6.71 -10.20
CA ARG A 107 -5.21 5.83 -10.53
C ARG A 107 -6.28 6.56 -11.36
N LEU A 108 -6.58 7.80 -11.02
CA LEU A 108 -7.50 8.64 -11.81
C LEU A 108 -6.98 8.87 -13.24
N ASN A 109 -5.68 9.12 -13.39
CA ASN A 109 -5.05 9.30 -14.69
C ASN A 109 -5.08 8.01 -15.52
N GLU A 110 -4.91 6.85 -14.88
CA GLU A 110 -5.00 5.54 -15.52
C GLU A 110 -6.43 5.24 -15.99
N ILE A 111 -7.43 5.47 -15.13
CA ILE A 111 -8.86 5.38 -15.50
C ILE A 111 -9.17 6.33 -16.67
N ARG A 112 -8.66 7.57 -16.64
CA ARG A 112 -8.84 8.53 -17.73
C ARG A 112 -8.20 8.05 -19.04
N ARG A 113 -7.05 7.38 -18.99
CA ARG A 113 -6.42 6.76 -20.16
C ARG A 113 -7.24 5.59 -20.70
N MET A 114 -7.81 4.77 -19.83
CA MET A 114 -8.70 3.67 -20.24
C MET A 114 -9.95 4.20 -20.93
N ILE A 115 -10.62 5.21 -20.35
CA ILE A 115 -11.80 5.87 -20.93
C ILE A 115 -11.48 6.54 -22.28
N ASN A 116 -10.28 7.12 -22.42
CA ASN A 116 -9.85 7.73 -23.68
C ASN A 116 -9.47 6.70 -24.76
N LYS A 117 -9.04 5.48 -24.38
CA LYS A 117 -8.81 4.38 -25.33
C LYS A 117 -10.11 3.80 -25.89
N ASP A 118 -11.21 3.92 -25.16
CA ASP A 118 -12.54 3.43 -25.57
C ASP A 118 -13.34 4.42 -26.44
N LYS A 119 -12.76 5.57 -26.81
CA LYS A 119 -13.33 6.47 -27.83
C LYS A 119 -12.70 6.18 -29.20
N PRO A 120 -13.46 5.76 -30.23
CA PRO A 120 -12.91 5.62 -31.57
C PRO A 120 -12.55 7.02 -32.10
N THR A 121 -11.26 7.25 -32.32
CA THR A 121 -10.71 8.47 -32.94
C THR A 121 -11.15 8.53 -34.40
N GLN A 122 -12.04 9.46 -34.74
CA GLN A 122 -12.38 9.79 -36.13
C GLN A 122 -11.61 11.05 -36.58
N ALA A 123 -11.06 10.96 -37.81
CA ALA A 123 -10.33 11.97 -38.60
C ALA A 123 -8.85 12.20 -38.20
N SER A 124 -7.85 12.13 -39.08
CA SER A 124 -7.82 12.10 -40.56
C SER A 124 -6.46 11.58 -41.07
N ILE A 125 -6.51 10.88 -42.20
CA ILE A 125 -5.43 10.34 -43.03
C ILE A 125 -4.58 11.49 -43.63
N LEU A 126 -3.24 11.36 -43.64
CA LEU A 126 -2.37 11.39 -44.83
C LEU A 126 -0.87 11.44 -44.46
N SER A 127 -0.11 10.53 -45.10
CA SER A 127 1.35 10.43 -45.32
C SER A 127 2.16 9.45 -44.45
N GLU A 128 2.60 8.38 -45.13
CA GLU A 128 3.65 7.41 -44.79
C GLU A 128 4.90 7.68 -45.67
N PRO A 129 6.07 7.00 -45.52
CA PRO A 129 6.63 6.27 -44.38
C PRO A 129 8.14 6.54 -44.14
N ALA A 130 8.69 6.20 -42.95
CA ALA A 130 10.07 5.71 -42.79
C ALA A 130 10.34 5.11 -41.39
N ILE A 131 11.08 4.01 -41.37
CA ILE A 131 11.35 3.08 -40.26
C ILE A 131 12.55 3.50 -39.39
N LYS A 132 12.47 3.35 -38.05
CA LYS A 132 13.39 2.51 -37.21
C LYS A 132 13.02 2.53 -35.70
N PRO A 133 13.40 1.49 -34.93
CA PRO A 133 12.89 1.24 -33.57
C PRO A 133 13.89 1.67 -32.48
N GLU A 134 13.48 2.45 -31.48
CA GLU A 134 14.30 2.70 -30.29
C GLU A 134 13.49 2.71 -28.98
N GLN A 135 13.68 1.63 -28.23
CA GLN A 135 13.99 1.53 -26.80
C GLN A 135 13.45 2.54 -25.78
N SER A 136 12.71 1.97 -24.83
CA SER A 136 12.78 2.19 -23.36
C SER A 136 12.71 3.62 -22.82
N THR A 137 11.70 3.86 -21.98
CA THR A 137 11.93 4.28 -20.59
C THR A 137 10.67 3.99 -19.79
N SER A 138 10.73 2.92 -19.00
CA SER A 138 9.82 2.64 -17.90
C SER A 138 9.92 3.77 -16.88
N GLY A 139 8.98 4.71 -16.97
CA GLY A 139 8.80 5.75 -15.96
C GLY A 139 8.23 5.13 -14.68
N VAL A 140 9.12 4.81 -13.74
CA VAL A 140 8.78 4.37 -12.38
C VAL A 140 8.10 5.53 -11.66
N ILE A 141 6.78 5.46 -11.50
CA ILE A 141 6.00 6.36 -10.65
C ILE A 141 6.18 5.86 -9.21
N SER A 142 6.91 6.63 -8.41
CA SER A 142 7.21 6.35 -7.00
C SER A 142 6.04 6.81 -6.11
N ASP A 143 5.18 5.85 -5.76
CA ASP A 143 4.03 5.98 -4.88
C ASP A 143 4.39 5.50 -3.45
N GLN A 144 4.62 6.45 -2.54
CA GLN A 144 5.20 6.20 -1.22
C GLN A 144 4.26 5.55 -0.19
N GLY A 145 2.93 5.53 -0.38
CA GLY A 145 2.06 4.66 0.43
C GLY A 145 2.17 3.19 0.04
N THR A 146 2.76 2.95 -1.13
CA THR A 146 2.92 1.65 -1.75
C THR A 146 4.38 1.18 -1.67
N GLU A 147 5.36 2.09 -1.52
CA GLU A 147 6.79 1.73 -1.43
C GLU A 147 7.15 0.82 -0.26
N ASP A 148 6.61 1.01 0.96
CA ASP A 148 6.94 0.15 2.11
C ASP A 148 6.30 -1.23 1.96
N SER A 149 5.05 -1.27 1.48
CA SER A 149 4.35 -2.51 1.18
C SER A 149 5.10 -3.28 0.08
N PHE A 150 5.60 -2.59 -0.95
CA PHE A 150 6.44 -3.19 -1.98
C PHE A 150 7.79 -3.64 -1.44
N LEU A 151 8.43 -2.89 -0.55
CA LEU A 151 9.68 -3.33 0.09
C LEU A 151 9.47 -4.62 0.88
N LEU A 152 8.35 -4.75 1.58
CA LEU A 152 7.99 -5.96 2.31
C LEU A 152 7.69 -7.13 1.37
N ILE A 153 6.97 -6.89 0.27
CA ILE A 153 6.73 -7.89 -0.78
C ILE A 153 8.05 -8.33 -1.44
N ASP A 154 8.93 -7.40 -1.79
CA ASP A 154 10.25 -7.67 -2.38
C ASP A 154 11.13 -8.49 -1.42
N ALA A 155 11.04 -8.23 -0.11
CA ALA A 155 11.73 -9.01 0.91
C ALA A 155 11.18 -10.44 1.03
N LEU A 156 9.86 -10.61 0.99
CA LEU A 156 9.21 -11.92 0.98
C LEU A 156 9.52 -12.70 -0.31
N GLU A 157 9.57 -12.02 -1.46
CA GLU A 157 9.97 -12.61 -2.74
C GLU A 157 11.43 -13.06 -2.72
N LYS A 158 12.33 -12.26 -2.15
CA LYS A 158 13.73 -12.63 -1.96
C LYS A 158 13.88 -13.91 -1.12
N ASP A 159 13.04 -14.07 -0.09
CA ASP A 159 13.02 -15.25 0.79
C ASP A 159 12.13 -16.39 0.26
N LEU A 160 11.53 -16.26 -0.93
CA LEU A 160 10.50 -17.18 -1.44
C LEU A 160 10.95 -18.65 -1.47
N GLN A 161 12.17 -18.92 -1.93
CA GLN A 161 12.68 -20.30 -2.01
C GLN A 161 12.87 -20.91 -0.62
N TYR A 162 13.36 -20.12 0.32
CA TYR A 162 13.52 -20.53 1.71
C TYR A 162 12.16 -20.82 2.36
N LEU A 163 11.17 -19.96 2.13
CA LEU A 163 9.80 -20.14 2.61
C LEU A 163 9.10 -21.35 1.97
N LYS A 164 9.29 -21.60 0.67
CA LYS A 164 8.77 -22.78 -0.02
C LYS A 164 9.31 -24.08 0.58
N ASN A 165 10.58 -24.12 0.97
CA ASN A 165 11.18 -25.29 1.61
C ASN A 165 10.61 -25.55 3.02
N LYS A 166 10.18 -24.49 3.73
CA LYS A 166 9.50 -24.61 5.04
C LYS A 166 8.04 -25.05 4.92
N ASN A 167 7.41 -24.85 3.75
CA ASN A 167 6.03 -25.23 3.45
C ASN A 167 5.02 -24.80 4.55
N PRO A 168 4.88 -23.48 4.80
CA PRO A 168 4.09 -22.97 5.92
C PRO A 168 2.62 -23.35 5.79
N THR A 169 1.99 -23.72 6.90
CA THR A 169 0.56 -24.06 6.97
C THR A 169 -0.26 -22.84 7.33
N PHE A 170 0.22 -22.02 8.27
CA PHE A 170 -0.50 -20.85 8.77
C PHE A 170 0.33 -19.56 8.65
N CYS A 171 -0.24 -18.56 8.00
CA CYS A 171 0.32 -17.22 7.90
C CYS A 171 -0.62 -16.18 8.53
N LEU A 172 -0.06 -15.21 9.25
CA LEU A 172 -0.78 -14.07 9.80
C LEU A 172 -0.14 -12.76 9.35
N GLU A 173 -0.93 -11.87 8.75
CA GLU A 173 -0.58 -10.45 8.63
C GLU A 173 -1.23 -9.66 9.78
N VAL A 174 -0.43 -8.87 10.50
CA VAL A 174 -0.91 -7.92 11.50
C VAL A 174 -1.01 -6.53 10.86
N GLY A 175 -2.14 -5.84 11.04
CA GLY A 175 -2.39 -4.51 10.47
C GLY A 175 -2.46 -4.53 8.94
N SER A 176 -3.34 -5.36 8.37
CA SER A 176 -3.32 -5.63 6.92
C SER A 176 -3.70 -4.46 6.02
N GLY A 177 -4.39 -3.43 6.53
CA GLY A 177 -4.71 -2.23 5.76
C GLY A 177 -5.50 -2.55 4.49
N SER A 178 -4.86 -2.37 3.32
CA SER A 178 -5.44 -2.68 2.01
C SER A 178 -5.48 -4.18 1.69
N GLY A 179 -4.71 -5.00 2.41
CA GLY A 179 -4.60 -6.44 2.22
C GLY A 179 -3.65 -6.86 1.10
N VAL A 180 -2.87 -5.94 0.53
CA VAL A 180 -2.00 -6.23 -0.63
C VAL A 180 -0.90 -7.23 -0.30
N VAL A 181 -0.31 -7.17 0.90
CA VAL A 181 0.82 -8.04 1.29
C VAL A 181 0.32 -9.46 1.57
N ILE A 182 -0.71 -9.65 2.42
CA ILE A 182 -1.27 -11.00 2.65
C ILE A 182 -1.84 -11.63 1.39
N THR A 183 -2.46 -10.83 0.50
CA THR A 183 -2.98 -11.33 -0.78
C THR A 183 -1.82 -11.80 -1.67
N ALA A 184 -0.77 -10.98 -1.83
CA ALA A 184 0.41 -11.36 -2.61
C ALA A 184 1.11 -12.61 -2.04
N PHE A 185 1.22 -12.71 -0.71
CA PHE A 185 1.76 -13.89 -0.05
C PHE A 185 0.90 -15.13 -0.35
N SER A 186 -0.42 -15.04 -0.18
CA SER A 186 -1.32 -16.18 -0.42
C SER A 186 -1.34 -16.63 -1.88
N MET A 187 -1.17 -15.72 -2.84
CA MET A 187 -0.98 -16.08 -4.26
C MET A 187 0.29 -16.93 -4.48
N ALA A 188 1.37 -16.65 -3.75
CA ALA A 188 2.62 -17.40 -3.83
C ALA A 188 2.57 -18.75 -3.07
N PHE A 189 1.66 -18.88 -2.10
CA PHE A 189 1.49 -20.04 -1.23
C PHE A 189 0.04 -20.53 -1.19
N PRO A 190 -0.47 -21.16 -2.26
CA PRO A 190 -1.89 -21.53 -2.39
C PRO A 190 -2.37 -22.58 -1.40
N THR A 191 -1.46 -23.31 -0.74
CA THR A 191 -1.78 -24.30 0.30
C THR A 191 -1.76 -23.73 1.72
N THR A 192 -1.29 -22.49 1.89
CA THR A 192 -1.16 -21.85 3.20
C THR A 192 -2.46 -21.13 3.56
N ILE A 193 -2.96 -21.41 4.76
CA ILE A 193 -4.14 -20.73 5.31
C ILE A 193 -3.69 -19.37 5.83
N CYS A 194 -4.21 -18.30 5.23
CA CYS A 194 -3.81 -16.93 5.49
C CYS A 194 -4.86 -16.21 6.33
N PHE A 195 -4.40 -15.65 7.45
CA PHE A 195 -5.18 -14.80 8.34
C PHE A 195 -4.69 -13.37 8.24
N SER A 196 -5.58 -12.41 8.46
CA SER A 196 -5.21 -11.03 8.67
C SER A 196 -5.95 -10.41 9.84
N THR A 197 -5.30 -9.43 10.46
CA THR A 197 -5.88 -8.65 11.56
C THR A 197 -5.75 -7.17 11.28
N ASP A 198 -6.76 -6.40 11.65
CA ASP A 198 -6.66 -4.95 11.65
C ASP A 198 -7.59 -4.35 12.72
N ILE A 199 -7.14 -3.28 13.36
CA ILE A 199 -7.96 -2.56 14.34
C ILE A 199 -9.10 -1.79 13.66
N ASN A 200 -8.90 -1.39 12.40
CA ASN A 200 -9.89 -0.70 11.59
C ASN A 200 -10.76 -1.72 10.82
N TYR A 201 -12.03 -1.81 11.17
CA TYR A 201 -12.99 -2.69 10.49
C TYR A 201 -13.04 -2.45 8.97
N LYS A 202 -12.90 -1.19 8.51
CA LYS A 202 -12.88 -0.89 7.07
C LYS A 202 -11.66 -1.50 6.37
N ALA A 203 -10.52 -1.60 7.05
CA ALA A 203 -9.33 -2.26 6.52
C ALA A 203 -9.54 -3.78 6.41
N CYS A 204 -10.25 -4.40 7.36
CA CYS A 204 -10.65 -5.81 7.25
C CYS A 204 -11.55 -6.06 6.03
N ASP A 205 -12.52 -5.18 5.77
CA ASP A 205 -13.40 -5.26 4.60
C ASP A 205 -12.65 -5.03 3.28
N MET A 206 -11.72 -4.06 3.27
CA MET A 206 -10.84 -3.82 2.12
C MET A 206 -9.94 -5.02 1.85
N THR A 207 -9.35 -5.63 2.87
CA THR A 207 -8.52 -6.83 2.73
C THR A 207 -9.31 -7.99 2.13
N LYS A 208 -10.54 -8.24 2.61
CA LYS A 208 -11.45 -9.25 2.02
C LYS A 208 -11.74 -8.95 0.54
N SER A 209 -12.03 -7.68 0.23
CA SER A 209 -12.33 -7.26 -1.15
C SER A 209 -11.12 -7.45 -2.07
N THR A 210 -9.92 -7.08 -1.61
CA THR A 210 -8.66 -7.31 -2.35
C THR A 210 -8.42 -8.79 -2.60
N ALA A 211 -8.61 -9.66 -1.59
CA ALA A 211 -8.44 -11.10 -1.74
C ALA A 211 -9.44 -11.69 -2.75
N ILE A 212 -10.73 -11.36 -2.64
CA ILE A 212 -11.79 -11.83 -3.55
C ILE A 212 -11.49 -11.40 -4.99
N ASN A 213 -11.11 -10.14 -5.20
CA ASN A 213 -10.79 -9.62 -6.54
C ASN A 213 -9.58 -10.31 -7.18
N ASN A 214 -8.71 -10.94 -6.38
CA ASN A 214 -7.56 -11.71 -6.85
C ASN A 214 -7.80 -13.23 -6.81
N ASN A 215 -9.03 -13.69 -6.57
CA ASN A 215 -9.42 -15.11 -6.47
C ASN A 215 -8.70 -15.86 -5.34
N ILE A 216 -8.43 -15.17 -4.23
CA ILE A 216 -7.76 -15.69 -3.04
C ILE A 216 -8.71 -15.65 -1.85
N SER A 217 -8.53 -16.58 -0.92
CA SER A 217 -9.24 -16.59 0.36
C SER A 217 -8.29 -16.18 1.49
N VAL A 218 -8.68 -15.15 2.23
CA VAL A 218 -7.99 -14.66 3.44
C VAL A 218 -9.02 -14.47 4.54
N GLU A 219 -8.75 -15.04 5.72
CA GLU A 219 -9.59 -14.90 6.90
C GLU A 219 -9.24 -13.62 7.65
N THR A 220 -10.11 -12.61 7.60
CA THR A 220 -9.85 -11.30 8.24
C THR A 220 -10.61 -11.15 9.56
N VAL A 221 -9.89 -10.69 10.59
CA VAL A 221 -10.41 -10.52 11.95
C VAL A 221 -10.19 -9.09 12.41
N ASN A 222 -11.27 -8.38 12.78
CA ASN A 222 -11.13 -7.06 13.40
C ASN A 222 -10.68 -7.23 14.86
N MET A 223 -9.43 -6.89 15.14
CA MET A 223 -8.84 -7.02 16.48
C MET A 223 -7.63 -6.10 16.67
N ASP A 224 -7.27 -5.87 17.92
CA ASP A 224 -6.06 -5.17 18.30
C ASP A 224 -4.85 -6.12 18.23
N LEU A 225 -3.96 -5.87 17.27
CA LEU A 225 -2.78 -6.71 16.99
C LEU A 225 -3.19 -8.18 16.78
N ALA A 226 -2.70 -9.08 17.64
CA ALA A 226 -3.01 -10.51 17.62
C ALA A 226 -3.64 -10.96 18.95
N SER A 227 -4.40 -10.08 19.62
CA SER A 227 -4.75 -10.20 21.05
C SER A 227 -5.45 -11.50 21.45
N SER A 228 -6.19 -12.10 20.53
CA SER A 228 -7.00 -13.30 20.81
C SER A 228 -6.35 -14.60 20.32
N PHE A 229 -5.22 -14.51 19.61
CA PHE A 229 -4.49 -15.69 19.16
C PHE A 229 -3.58 -16.23 20.27
N ILE A 230 -3.58 -17.54 20.44
CA ILE A 230 -2.75 -18.26 21.41
C ILE A 230 -2.28 -19.61 20.86
N GLY A 231 -1.25 -20.17 21.48
CA GLY A 231 -0.88 -21.58 21.32
C GLY A 231 0.01 -21.87 20.12
N ASN A 232 0.90 -20.93 19.77
CA ASN A 232 1.99 -21.10 18.79
C ASN A 232 1.49 -21.73 17.49
N LYS A 233 0.64 -21.01 16.76
CA LYS A 233 -0.09 -21.53 15.60
C LYS A 233 0.46 -21.07 14.26
N PHE A 234 1.13 -19.92 14.23
CA PHE A 234 1.55 -19.31 12.97
C PHE A 234 2.98 -19.71 12.63
N ASP A 235 3.15 -20.21 11.42
CA ASP A 235 4.47 -20.48 10.84
C ASP A 235 5.09 -19.20 10.32
N ILE A 236 4.27 -18.29 9.81
CA ILE A 236 4.71 -16.99 9.30
C ILE A 236 3.86 -15.89 9.94
N ILE A 237 4.53 -14.85 10.45
CA ILE A 237 3.89 -13.61 10.86
C ILE A 237 4.52 -12.47 10.07
N ILE A 238 3.70 -11.57 9.54
CA ILE A 238 4.12 -10.41 8.76
C ILE A 238 3.55 -9.17 9.44
N PHE A 239 4.38 -8.15 9.64
CA PHE A 239 3.92 -6.88 10.17
C PHE A 239 4.57 -5.68 9.48
N ASN A 240 3.72 -4.84 8.90
CA ASN A 240 4.06 -3.48 8.51
C ASN A 240 3.42 -2.50 9.52
N PRO A 241 4.12 -2.13 10.61
CA PRO A 241 3.55 -1.36 11.70
C PRO A 241 3.26 0.11 11.32
N PRO A 242 2.43 0.83 12.11
CA PRO A 242 2.51 2.28 12.14
C PRO A 242 3.85 2.71 12.76
N TYR A 243 4.85 3.00 11.93
CA TYR A 243 6.23 3.21 12.37
C TYR A 243 6.65 4.69 12.52
N VAL A 244 5.76 5.65 12.21
CA VAL A 244 6.09 7.08 12.26
C VAL A 244 6.19 7.55 13.71
N VAL A 245 7.28 8.26 14.04
CA VAL A 245 7.48 8.82 15.38
C VAL A 245 6.47 9.94 15.64
N THR A 246 5.62 9.73 16.64
CA THR A 246 4.57 10.68 17.06
C THR A 246 4.57 10.84 18.60
N GLU A 247 3.75 11.75 19.12
CA GLU A 247 3.46 11.76 20.56
C GLU A 247 2.57 10.56 20.91
N SER A 248 2.75 9.95 22.10
CA SER A 248 1.99 8.76 22.53
C SER A 248 0.47 8.93 22.47
N LYS A 249 -0.02 10.15 22.71
CA LYS A 249 -1.46 10.47 22.64
C LYS A 249 -2.08 10.31 21.24
N GLU A 250 -1.24 10.28 20.20
CA GLU A 250 -1.66 10.09 18.81
C GLU A 250 -1.67 8.61 18.40
N CYS A 251 -1.17 7.72 19.27
CA CYS A 251 -1.08 6.29 19.04
C CYS A 251 -2.38 5.58 19.48
N GLY A 252 -2.83 4.57 18.74
CA GLY A 252 -3.97 3.72 19.12
C GLY A 252 -5.37 4.33 18.93
N GLY A 253 -5.51 5.41 18.16
CA GLY A 253 -6.82 5.92 17.75
C GLY A 253 -7.55 4.99 16.77
N CYS A 254 -8.83 5.28 16.47
CA CYS A 254 -9.61 4.56 15.45
C CYS A 254 -9.63 5.25 14.07
N ASP A 255 -9.01 6.44 13.96
CA ASP A 255 -8.96 7.23 12.73
C ASP A 255 -7.79 6.82 11.84
N ILE A 256 -7.74 7.39 10.61
CA ILE A 256 -6.67 7.16 9.64
C ILE A 256 -5.25 7.38 10.21
N THR A 257 -5.12 8.19 11.27
CA THR A 257 -3.87 8.44 11.99
C THR A 257 -3.28 7.17 12.59
N ALA A 258 -4.10 6.18 12.93
CA ALA A 258 -3.67 4.89 13.47
C ALA A 258 -2.84 4.08 12.47
N SER A 259 -2.97 4.34 11.17
CA SER A 259 -2.22 3.64 10.13
C SER A 259 -0.74 4.01 10.10
N TRP A 260 -0.32 5.12 10.73
CA TRP A 260 1.08 5.54 10.74
C TRP A 260 1.63 5.94 12.12
N ALA A 261 0.79 6.36 13.07
CA ALA A 261 1.25 6.88 14.37
C ALA A 261 1.80 5.79 15.31
N GLY A 262 3.12 5.66 15.38
CA GLY A 262 3.82 4.67 16.20
C GLY A 262 4.22 5.12 17.60
N GLY A 263 3.90 6.36 17.99
CA GLY A 263 4.22 6.90 19.31
C GLY A 263 5.72 7.17 19.51
N VAL A 264 6.18 7.09 20.75
CA VAL A 264 7.58 7.37 21.13
C VAL A 264 8.52 6.40 20.40
N LYS A 265 9.51 6.97 19.69
CA LYS A 265 10.40 6.27 18.76
C LYS A 265 9.69 5.47 17.63
N GLY A 266 8.40 5.67 17.42
CA GLY A 266 7.61 4.98 16.38
C GLY A 266 7.44 3.48 16.65
N ARG A 267 7.48 3.05 17.92
CA ARG A 267 7.49 1.62 18.27
C ARG A 267 6.50 1.18 19.34
N GLU A 268 5.63 2.05 19.86
CA GLU A 268 4.72 1.64 20.93
C GLU A 268 3.82 0.46 20.53
N ILE A 269 3.34 0.45 19.27
CA ILE A 269 2.55 -0.66 18.72
C ILE A 269 3.45 -1.87 18.42
N THR A 270 4.63 -1.63 17.86
CA THR A 270 5.61 -2.68 17.57
C THR A 270 5.99 -3.44 18.83
N ASP A 271 6.42 -2.74 19.88
CA ASP A 271 6.87 -3.31 21.15
C ASP A 271 5.77 -4.15 21.81
N ARG A 272 4.51 -3.71 21.73
CA ARG A 272 3.35 -4.50 22.18
C ARG A 272 3.22 -5.82 21.42
N LEU A 273 3.40 -5.82 20.10
CA LEU A 273 3.36 -7.04 19.31
C LEU A 273 4.56 -7.95 19.62
N LEU A 274 5.76 -7.40 19.82
CA LEU A 274 6.97 -8.19 20.13
C LEU A 274 6.76 -9.07 21.39
N ASP A 275 6.06 -8.57 22.40
CA ASP A 275 5.71 -9.33 23.61
C ASP A 275 4.70 -10.47 23.37
N MET A 276 4.02 -10.45 22.24
CA MET A 276 3.03 -11.46 21.83
C MET A 276 3.64 -12.53 20.93
N ILE A 277 4.65 -12.20 20.10
CA ILE A 277 5.29 -13.12 19.16
C ILE A 277 5.63 -14.48 19.79
N PRO A 278 6.26 -14.58 20.98
CA PRO A 278 6.61 -15.87 21.58
C PRO A 278 5.42 -16.78 21.92
N LYS A 279 4.19 -16.25 21.96
CA LYS A 279 2.95 -16.96 22.33
C LYS A 279 2.12 -17.40 21.12
N ILE A 280 2.43 -16.87 19.94
CA ILE A 280 1.64 -17.06 18.72
C ILE A 280 2.44 -17.66 17.57
N LEU A 281 3.76 -17.47 17.54
CA LEU A 281 4.65 -18.02 16.52
C LEU A 281 5.09 -19.44 16.91
N THR A 282 5.15 -20.35 15.93
CA THR A 282 5.70 -21.69 16.12
C THR A 282 7.21 -21.65 16.39
N ASP A 283 7.78 -22.74 16.89
CA ASP A 283 9.23 -22.80 17.17
C ASP A 283 10.07 -22.70 15.88
N GLU A 284 9.57 -23.24 14.77
CA GLU A 284 10.16 -23.15 13.42
C GLU A 284 9.68 -21.90 12.65
N GLY A 285 8.84 -21.09 13.29
CA GLY A 285 8.14 -19.98 12.68
C GLY A 285 9.02 -18.75 12.48
N ILE A 286 8.57 -17.90 11.56
CA ILE A 286 9.33 -16.76 11.06
C ILE A 286 8.49 -15.50 11.17
N PHE A 287 9.08 -14.45 11.72
CA PHE A 287 8.43 -13.15 11.84
C PHE A 287 9.15 -12.11 10.97
N TYR A 288 8.44 -11.54 10.01
CA TYR A 288 8.89 -10.43 9.18
C TYR A 288 8.34 -9.11 9.69
N LEU A 289 9.23 -8.14 9.91
CA LEU A 289 8.90 -6.83 10.46
C LEU A 289 9.55 -5.72 9.62
N LEU A 290 8.73 -4.79 9.13
CA LEU A 290 9.22 -3.56 8.51
C LEU A 290 9.53 -2.51 9.59
N LEU A 291 10.67 -1.84 9.45
CA LEU A 291 11.17 -0.80 10.34
C LEU A 291 11.82 0.33 9.52
N ILE A 292 11.83 1.55 10.07
CA ILE A 292 12.72 2.63 9.65
C ILE A 292 13.89 2.79 10.63
N GLU A 293 14.97 3.45 10.21
CA GLU A 293 16.16 3.68 11.07
C GLU A 293 15.80 4.45 12.36
N GLU A 294 14.82 5.35 12.31
CA GLU A 294 14.28 6.09 13.46
C GLU A 294 13.62 5.16 14.49
N ASN A 295 13.22 3.95 14.08
CA ASN A 295 12.76 2.90 14.98
C ASN A 295 13.90 2.14 15.66
N ILE A 296 15.15 2.61 15.56
CA ILE A 296 16.34 2.06 16.23
C ILE A 296 16.35 0.51 16.19
N PRO A 297 16.48 -0.11 15.00
CA PRO A 297 16.30 -1.56 14.82
C PRO A 297 17.13 -2.44 15.77
N ASN A 298 18.31 -1.98 16.19
CA ASN A 298 19.15 -2.67 17.16
C ASN A 298 18.48 -2.92 18.52
N GLU A 299 17.62 -2.00 18.99
CA GLU A 299 16.84 -2.21 20.21
C GLU A 299 15.80 -3.32 20.00
N VAL A 300 15.11 -3.33 18.86
CA VAL A 300 14.12 -4.37 18.50
C VAL A 300 14.79 -5.74 18.42
N ILE A 301 15.97 -5.82 17.80
CA ILE A 301 16.79 -7.04 17.76
C ILE A 301 17.14 -7.50 19.18
N THR A 302 17.53 -6.58 20.06
CA THR A 302 17.86 -6.89 21.46
C THR A 302 16.65 -7.41 22.23
N ILE A 303 15.45 -6.86 21.99
CA ILE A 303 14.20 -7.35 22.60
C ILE A 303 13.93 -8.78 22.16
N MET A 304 13.94 -9.05 20.86
CA MET A 304 13.67 -10.37 20.31
C MET A 304 14.72 -11.41 20.69
N LEU A 305 15.99 -11.01 20.83
CA LEU A 305 17.06 -11.86 21.31
C LEU A 305 16.82 -12.36 22.74
N LYS A 306 16.22 -11.55 23.62
CA LYS A 306 15.84 -11.98 24.99
C LYS A 306 14.80 -13.10 24.97
N TYR A 307 13.96 -13.15 23.93
CA TYR A 307 13.00 -14.22 23.70
C TYR A 307 13.59 -15.42 22.93
N GLY A 308 14.90 -15.41 22.65
CA GLY A 308 15.63 -16.49 21.99
C GLY A 308 15.60 -16.45 20.47
N TYR A 309 15.13 -15.36 19.86
CA TYR A 309 15.11 -15.21 18.40
C TYR A 309 16.43 -14.67 17.87
N LYS A 310 16.90 -15.27 16.78
CA LYS A 310 17.92 -14.70 15.88
C LYS A 310 17.25 -13.73 14.92
N SER A 311 18.04 -12.81 14.37
CA SER A 311 17.56 -11.80 13.42
C SER A 311 18.45 -11.69 12.20
N GLU A 312 17.85 -11.42 11.03
CA GLU A 312 18.54 -11.13 9.78
C GLU A 312 17.87 -9.94 9.08
N ILE A 313 18.66 -9.04 8.48
CA ILE A 313 18.13 -8.01 7.58
C ILE A 313 17.95 -8.63 6.19
N VAL A 314 16.70 -8.81 5.78
CA VAL A 314 16.38 -9.41 4.46
C VAL A 314 16.58 -8.39 3.35
N MET A 315 16.11 -7.17 3.56
CA MET A 315 16.22 -6.08 2.60
C MET A 315 16.35 -4.72 3.31
N ARG A 316 17.06 -3.79 2.68
CA ARG A 316 17.16 -2.38 3.07
C ARG A 316 17.02 -1.51 1.82
N ARG A 317 16.26 -0.43 1.90
CA ARG A 317 16.05 0.52 0.81
C ARG A 317 16.00 1.95 1.36
N ARG A 318 16.67 2.88 0.69
CA ARG A 318 16.57 4.31 0.99
C ARG A 318 15.51 4.94 0.08
N VAL A 319 14.52 5.59 0.69
CA VAL A 319 13.42 6.28 -0.01
C VAL A 319 13.37 7.73 0.45
N ARG A 320 13.64 8.68 -0.46
CA ARG A 320 13.48 10.15 -0.27
C ARG A 320 13.83 10.69 1.15
N ASN A 321 14.90 10.15 1.76
CA ASN A 321 15.50 10.43 3.07
C ASN A 321 15.17 9.49 4.24
N GLU A 322 14.32 8.49 4.07
CA GLU A 322 14.06 7.45 5.06
C GLU A 322 14.82 6.16 4.68
N ASP A 323 15.49 5.55 5.67
CA ASP A 323 16.10 4.23 5.51
C ASP A 323 15.13 3.18 6.03
N GLN A 324 14.49 2.46 5.12
CA GLN A 324 13.56 1.38 5.43
C GLN A 324 14.30 0.04 5.37
N LEU A 325 13.94 -0.88 6.27
CA LEU A 325 14.47 -2.21 6.31
C LEU A 325 13.41 -3.24 6.72
N VAL A 326 13.59 -4.47 6.25
CA VAL A 326 12.78 -5.62 6.65
C VAL A 326 13.66 -6.57 7.46
N LEU A 327 13.31 -6.75 8.72
CA LEU A 327 13.92 -7.73 9.60
C LEU A 327 13.14 -9.04 9.57
N LYS A 328 13.89 -10.14 9.59
CA LYS A 328 13.38 -11.50 9.78
C LYS A 328 13.85 -12.03 11.12
N PHE A 329 12.94 -12.56 11.94
CA PHE A 329 13.23 -13.22 13.22
C PHE A 329 12.87 -14.70 13.19
N TYR A 330 13.71 -15.56 13.75
CA TYR A 330 13.56 -17.03 13.77
C TYR A 330 14.34 -17.67 14.93
N LYS A 331 13.99 -18.89 15.38
CA LYS A 331 14.70 -19.56 16.51
C LYS A 331 15.78 -20.53 16.06
N ASN A 332 15.49 -21.44 15.13
CA ASN A 332 16.40 -22.24 14.30
C ASN A 332 15.58 -23.02 13.27
#